data_AF-A0AAD8AN28-F1
#
_entry.id   AF-A0AAD8AN28-F1
#
_cell.length_a   1.000
_cell.length_b   1.000
_cell.length_c   1.000
_cell.angle_alpha   90.00
_cell.angle_beta   90.00
_cell.angle_gamma   90.00
#
_symmetry.space_group_name_H-M   'P 1'
#
loop_
_entity.id
_entity.type
_entity.pdbx_description
1 polymer ?
#
loop_
_entity_poly.entity_id
_entity_poly.type
_entity_poly.pdbx_seq_one_letter_code
_entity_poly.pdbx_strand_id
1 'polypeptide(L)'
;MRSKKADVAENEAYVFLDSKADVDKKWEKILASKPDIIKISLIEAENYEKYSLSGDTVNKGLSPEIAAYVVEKAHQAKLRVYAHIETASDFRIGLKIGVDGFTHAPDYGWNGSLETKPSDELTLQDIKRAARKKIVVIPTAQRGHLRHNGL
;
A
#
# COMPACT_ATOMS: atom_id res chain seq x y z
N MET A 1 -5.27 -14.30 17.19
CA MET A 1 -4.65 -15.56 16.74
C MET A 1 -4.90 -15.68 15.23
N ARG A 2 -3.85 -15.71 14.39
CA ARG A 2 -3.99 -15.70 12.92
C ARG A 2 -4.49 -17.06 12.41
N SER A 3 -5.19 -17.09 11.28
CA SER A 3 -5.74 -18.33 10.72
C SER A 3 -4.68 -19.19 10.04
N LYS A 4 -4.80 -20.52 10.10
CA LYS A 4 -3.85 -21.49 9.47
C LYS A 4 -3.61 -21.29 7.96
N LYS A 5 -4.49 -20.59 7.23
CA LYS A 5 -4.30 -20.28 5.81
C LYS A 5 -3.37 -19.09 5.56
N ALA A 6 -3.29 -18.15 6.50
CA ALA A 6 -2.38 -17.00 6.41
C ALA A 6 -0.91 -17.41 6.62
N ASP A 7 -0.66 -18.55 7.28
CA ASP A 7 0.70 -19.04 7.56
C ASP A 7 1.40 -19.61 6.32
N VAL A 8 0.66 -20.10 5.31
CA VAL A 8 1.25 -20.78 4.14
C VAL A 8 1.81 -19.78 3.11
N ALA A 9 1.33 -18.54 3.12
CA ALA A 9 1.76 -17.49 2.19
C ALA A 9 2.75 -16.48 2.82
N GLU A 10 2.89 -16.48 4.15
CA GLU A 10 3.86 -15.61 4.83
C GLU A 10 5.29 -16.05 4.49
N ASN A 11 6.11 -15.11 4.05
CA ASN A 11 7.46 -15.25 3.49
C ASN A 11 7.55 -15.74 2.04
N GLU A 12 6.45 -16.16 1.42
CA GLU A 12 6.40 -16.54 0.00
C GLU A 12 5.69 -15.47 -0.85
N ALA A 13 4.63 -14.87 -0.32
CA ALA A 13 3.84 -13.83 -1.01
C ALA A 13 3.87 -12.47 -0.30
N TYR A 14 3.97 -12.45 1.04
CA TYR A 14 4.02 -11.22 1.84
C TYR A 14 4.83 -11.42 3.12
N VAL A 15 5.26 -10.32 3.73
CA VAL A 15 5.95 -10.30 5.02
C VAL A 15 5.27 -9.30 5.93
N PHE A 16 4.84 -9.74 7.12
CA PHE A 16 4.33 -8.82 8.14
C PHE A 16 5.47 -8.11 8.85
N LEU A 17 5.36 -6.78 8.95
CA LEU A 17 6.32 -5.90 9.61
C LEU A 17 5.55 -4.98 10.55
N ASP A 18 5.43 -5.40 11.80
CA ASP A 18 4.61 -4.70 12.80
C ASP A 18 5.44 -3.67 13.61
N SER A 19 6.77 -3.80 13.59
CA SER A 19 7.72 -2.94 14.32
C SER A 19 9.03 -2.75 13.55
N LYS A 20 9.83 -1.75 13.94
CA LYS A 20 11.19 -1.57 13.38
C LYS A 20 12.08 -2.79 13.66
N ALA A 21 11.92 -3.41 14.82
CA ALA A 21 12.61 -4.64 15.17
C ALA A 21 12.25 -5.80 14.22
N ASP A 22 10.99 -5.89 13.78
CA ASP A 22 10.58 -6.87 12.76
C ASP A 22 11.23 -6.59 11.41
N VAL A 23 11.28 -5.31 11.00
CA VAL A 23 11.98 -4.90 9.77
C VAL A 23 13.43 -5.35 9.83
N ASP A 24 14.15 -5.01 10.89
CA ASP A 24 15.57 -5.36 11.02
C ASP A 24 15.79 -6.88 11.07
N LYS A 25 14.95 -7.61 11.81
CA LYS A 25 15.04 -9.07 11.92
C LYS A 25 14.79 -9.79 10.60
N LYS A 26 13.87 -9.27 9.77
CA LYS A 26 13.43 -9.94 8.53
C LYS A 26 14.13 -9.39 7.28
N TRP A 27 14.87 -8.29 7.39
CA TRP A 27 15.45 -7.57 6.24
C TRP A 27 16.34 -8.45 5.36
N GLU A 28 17.28 -9.18 5.95
CA GLU A 28 18.19 -10.06 5.22
C GLU A 28 17.43 -11.14 4.43
N LYS A 29 16.35 -11.66 4.99
CA LYS A 29 15.49 -12.64 4.30
C LYS A 29 14.75 -12.01 3.12
N ILE A 30 14.27 -10.77 3.26
CA ILE A 30 13.64 -10.02 2.17
C ILE A 30 14.65 -9.84 1.03
N LEU A 31 15.88 -9.42 1.34
CA LEU A 31 16.94 -9.21 0.34
C LEU A 31 17.44 -10.51 -0.31
N ALA A 32 17.34 -11.65 0.39
CA ALA A 32 17.72 -12.95 -0.16
C ALA A 32 16.90 -13.33 -1.42
N SER A 33 15.70 -12.78 -1.58
CA SER A 33 14.89 -12.93 -2.80
C SER A 33 15.41 -12.14 -4.01
N LYS A 34 16.45 -11.31 -3.81
CA LYS A 34 17.06 -10.40 -4.80
C LYS A 34 16.02 -9.54 -5.52
N PRO A 35 15.19 -8.78 -4.79
CA PRO A 35 14.14 -7.98 -5.40
C PRO A 35 14.75 -6.79 -6.17
N ASP A 36 14.14 -6.42 -7.29
CA ASP A 36 14.43 -5.15 -7.98
C ASP A 36 13.65 -3.97 -7.37
N ILE A 37 12.53 -4.27 -6.72
CA ILE A 37 11.63 -3.32 -6.07
C ILE A 37 11.06 -3.91 -4.78
N ILE A 38 10.76 -3.06 -3.80
CA ILE A 38 9.98 -3.41 -2.63
C ILE A 38 8.56 -2.91 -2.81
N LYS A 39 7.57 -3.79 -2.68
CA LYS A 39 6.16 -3.40 -2.65
C LYS A 39 5.68 -3.33 -1.20
N ILE A 40 5.08 -2.21 -0.81
CA ILE A 40 4.43 -2.04 0.49
C ILE A 40 2.94 -1.78 0.31
N SER A 41 2.16 -1.99 1.39
CA SER A 41 0.73 -1.67 1.42
C SER A 41 0.48 -0.52 2.39
N LEU A 42 -0.08 0.58 1.89
CA LEU A 42 -0.71 1.63 2.68
C LEU A 42 -2.21 1.52 2.43
N ILE A 43 -2.96 1.10 3.45
CA ILE A 43 -4.41 0.89 3.35
C ILE A 43 -5.00 1.71 4.47
N GLU A 44 -5.67 2.82 4.13
CA GLU A 44 -6.30 3.73 5.11
C GLU A 44 -5.30 4.12 6.23
N ALA A 45 -4.06 4.41 5.84
CA ALA A 45 -2.92 4.48 6.76
C ALA A 45 -3.01 5.66 7.74
N GLU A 46 -3.79 6.71 7.43
CA GLU A 46 -4.12 7.77 8.38
C GLU A 46 -4.95 7.27 9.57
N ASN A 47 -5.74 6.21 9.36
CA ASN A 47 -6.65 5.59 10.31
C ASN A 47 -6.09 4.27 10.87
N TYR A 48 -4.78 4.04 10.73
CA TYR A 48 -4.12 2.77 11.06
C TYR A 48 -4.47 2.24 12.47
N GLU A 49 -4.55 3.11 13.48
CA GLU A 49 -4.90 2.71 14.85
C GLU A 49 -6.34 2.20 14.96
N LYS A 50 -7.28 2.83 14.25
CA LYS A 50 -8.70 2.42 14.24
C LYS A 50 -8.86 1.00 13.69
N TYR A 51 -8.16 0.67 12.61
CA TYR A 51 -8.18 -0.66 12.01
C TYR A 51 -7.33 -1.67 12.80
N SER A 52 -6.29 -1.21 13.50
CA SER A 52 -5.50 -2.09 14.39
C SER A 52 -6.34 -2.67 15.54
N LEU A 53 -7.39 -1.97 15.94
CA LEU A 53 -8.31 -2.40 17.00
C LEU A 53 -9.46 -3.29 16.50
N SER A 54 -9.74 -3.34 15.19
CA SER A 54 -10.87 -4.10 14.64
C SER A 54 -10.60 -5.61 14.50
N GLY A 55 -9.33 -6.03 14.60
CA GLY A 55 -8.92 -7.44 14.44
C GLY A 55 -8.91 -7.93 12.98
N ASP A 56 -9.30 -7.09 12.02
CA ASP A 56 -9.14 -7.38 10.60
C ASP A 56 -7.68 -7.20 10.20
N THR A 57 -7.00 -8.32 9.95
CA THR A 57 -5.58 -8.36 9.58
C THR A 57 -5.37 -8.52 8.08
N VAL A 58 -6.43 -8.82 7.32
CA VAL A 58 -6.32 -9.11 5.88
C VAL A 58 -6.29 -7.82 5.06
N ASN A 59 -7.00 -6.78 5.53
CA ASN A 59 -7.01 -5.46 4.91
C ASN A 59 -6.12 -4.44 5.64
N LYS A 60 -5.11 -4.91 6.36
CA LYS A 60 -4.23 -4.05 7.15
C LYS A 60 -2.90 -3.81 6.43
N GLY A 61 -2.65 -2.56 6.05
CA GLY A 61 -1.35 -2.11 5.54
C GLY A 61 -0.30 -1.91 6.65
N LEU A 62 0.87 -1.39 6.29
CA LEU A 62 1.87 -0.93 7.25
C LEU A 62 1.39 0.35 7.94
N SER A 63 1.80 0.56 9.20
CA SER A 63 1.66 1.87 9.83
C SER A 63 2.52 2.90 9.08
N PRO A 64 2.17 4.20 9.08
CA PRO A 64 3.00 5.23 8.47
C PRO A 64 4.44 5.25 8.98
N GLU A 65 4.65 4.96 10.27
CA GLU A 65 5.99 4.90 10.86
C GLU A 65 6.80 3.72 10.31
N ILE A 66 6.21 2.52 10.27
CA ILE A 66 6.92 1.34 9.78
C ILE A 66 7.14 1.43 8.26
N ALA A 67 6.16 1.95 7.51
CA ALA A 67 6.31 2.21 6.09
C ALA A 67 7.49 3.16 5.81
N ALA A 68 7.63 4.25 6.58
CA ALA A 68 8.76 5.17 6.45
C ALA A 68 10.11 4.47 6.70
N TYR A 69 10.19 3.62 7.74
CA TYR A 69 11.41 2.88 8.04
C TYR A 69 11.77 1.85 6.95
N VAL A 70 10.76 1.18 6.38
CA VAL A 70 10.97 0.27 5.23
C VAL A 70 11.47 1.04 4.00
N VAL A 71 10.93 2.24 3.72
CA VAL A 71 11.41 3.09 2.61
C VAL A 71 12.87 3.46 2.81
N GLU A 72 13.25 3.90 4.01
CA GLU A 72 14.64 4.23 4.34
C GLU A 72 15.58 3.04 4.10
N LYS A 73 15.24 1.85 4.62
CA LYS A 73 16.04 0.64 4.46
C LYS A 73 16.15 0.20 3.00
N ALA A 74 15.05 0.29 2.24
CA ALA A 74 15.05 -0.01 0.81
C ALA A 74 15.97 0.93 0.03
N HIS A 75 15.90 2.23 0.29
CA HIS A 75 16.76 3.22 -0.35
C HIS A 75 18.25 3.03 -0.01
N GLN A 76 18.57 2.69 1.25
CA GLN A 76 19.94 2.30 1.65
C GLN A 76 20.44 1.08 0.88
N ALA A 77 19.55 0.12 0.58
CA ALA A 77 19.83 -1.03 -0.27
C ALA A 77 19.76 -0.73 -1.77
N LYS A 78 19.57 0.54 -2.17
CA LYS A 78 19.42 1.01 -3.56
C LYS A 78 18.22 0.40 -4.30
N LEU A 79 17.18 0.03 -3.56
CA LEU A 79 15.91 -0.48 -4.09
C LEU A 79 14.86 0.62 -4.14
N ARG A 80 13.97 0.54 -5.13
CA ARG A 80 12.80 1.43 -5.23
C ARG A 80 11.63 0.86 -4.45
N VAL A 81 10.78 1.73 -3.90
CA VAL A 81 9.57 1.33 -3.15
C VAL A 81 8.30 1.76 -3.87
N TYR A 82 7.39 0.79 -4.07
CA TYR A 82 6.09 1.01 -4.66
C TYR A 82 4.99 0.73 -3.64
N ALA A 83 4.13 1.72 -3.38
CA ALA A 83 3.05 1.59 -2.41
C ALA A 83 1.72 1.27 -3.09
N HIS A 84 1.06 0.19 -2.66
CA HIS A 84 -0.38 0.06 -2.80
C HIS A 84 -1.06 1.13 -1.94
N ILE A 85 -2.07 1.79 -2.50
CA ILE A 85 -2.85 2.85 -1.85
C ILE A 85 -4.33 2.67 -2.16
N GLU A 86 -5.19 3.09 -1.23
CA GLU A 86 -6.65 3.09 -1.43
C GLU A 86 -7.25 4.50 -1.34
N THR A 87 -6.59 5.43 -0.64
CA THR A 87 -7.12 6.79 -0.39
C THR A 87 -6.19 7.89 -0.89
N ALA A 88 -6.75 9.10 -1.05
CA ALA A 88 -5.95 10.30 -1.30
C ALA A 88 -4.97 10.60 -0.14
N SER A 89 -5.33 10.25 1.10
CA SER A 89 -4.45 10.37 2.26
C SER A 89 -3.25 9.43 2.17
N ASP A 90 -3.46 8.16 1.77
CA ASP A 90 -2.37 7.20 1.53
C ASP A 90 -1.37 7.72 0.50
N PHE A 91 -1.86 8.36 -0.57
CA PHE A 91 -1.00 9.00 -1.57
C PHE A 91 -0.15 10.11 -0.97
N ARG A 92 -0.74 10.99 -0.16
CA ARG A 92 -0.02 12.09 0.52
C ARG A 92 1.00 11.56 1.54
N ILE A 93 0.67 10.50 2.27
CA ILE A 93 1.57 9.79 3.18
C ILE A 93 2.74 9.20 2.38
N GLY A 94 2.47 8.47 1.30
CA GLY A 94 3.51 7.92 0.42
C GLY A 94 4.47 8.99 -0.10
N LEU A 95 3.94 10.13 -0.57
CA LEU A 95 4.76 11.27 -1.02
C LEU A 95 5.61 11.90 0.09
N LYS A 96 5.17 11.81 1.34
CA LYS A 96 5.89 12.30 2.53
C LYS A 96 7.01 11.35 2.90
N ILE A 97 6.75 10.04 2.96
CA ILE A 97 7.73 9.02 3.35
C ILE A 97 8.74 8.70 2.24
N GLY A 98 8.45 9.11 0.99
CA GLY A 98 9.42 9.05 -0.10
C GLY A 98 9.33 7.79 -0.95
N VAL A 99 8.15 7.18 -1.09
CA VAL A 99 7.97 6.08 -2.06
C VAL A 99 8.33 6.55 -3.47
N ASP A 100 8.77 5.63 -4.33
CA ASP A 100 9.17 5.88 -5.71
C ASP A 100 8.01 5.70 -6.71
N GLY A 101 7.00 4.95 -6.30
CA GLY A 101 5.80 4.73 -7.11
C GLY A 101 4.57 4.37 -6.30
N PHE A 102 3.42 4.51 -6.94
CA PHE A 102 2.13 4.09 -6.44
C PHE A 102 1.55 3.01 -7.35
N THR A 103 1.15 1.90 -6.77
CA THR A 103 0.30 0.89 -7.42
C THR A 103 -1.14 1.18 -7.07
N HIS A 104 -2.00 1.23 -8.09
CA HIS A 104 -3.37 1.75 -8.05
C HIS A 104 -3.44 3.27 -7.99
N ALA A 105 -4.63 3.77 -7.70
CA ALA A 105 -4.96 5.17 -7.43
C ALA A 105 -5.95 5.18 -6.26
N PRO A 106 -6.22 6.34 -5.64
CA PRO A 106 -7.32 6.45 -4.70
C PRO A 106 -8.63 5.92 -5.26
N ASP A 107 -9.49 5.50 -4.35
CA ASP A 107 -10.78 4.85 -4.61
C ASP A 107 -10.61 3.41 -5.15
N TYR A 108 -9.44 2.80 -4.92
CA TYR A 108 -9.25 1.38 -5.18
C TYR A 108 -10.25 0.55 -4.37
N GLY A 109 -11.07 -0.25 -5.05
CA GLY A 109 -12.14 -1.03 -4.43
C GLY A 109 -13.50 -0.32 -4.36
N TRP A 110 -13.60 0.98 -4.68
CA TRP A 110 -14.88 1.67 -4.81
C TRP A 110 -15.66 1.13 -6.02
N ASN A 111 -16.95 0.88 -5.82
CA ASN A 111 -17.82 0.29 -6.84
C ASN A 111 -18.45 1.34 -7.79
N GLY A 112 -18.12 2.63 -7.62
CA GLY A 112 -18.68 3.73 -8.42
C GLY A 112 -20.04 4.24 -7.92
N SER A 113 -20.56 3.76 -6.79
CA SER A 113 -21.81 4.25 -6.20
C SER A 113 -21.63 5.64 -5.59
N LEU A 114 -22.51 6.57 -5.99
CA LEU A 114 -22.53 7.93 -5.45
C LEU A 114 -22.79 7.99 -3.93
N GLU A 115 -23.47 6.99 -3.37
CA GLU A 115 -23.76 6.92 -1.92
C GLU A 115 -22.50 6.61 -1.09
N THR A 116 -21.52 5.95 -1.70
CA THR A 116 -20.29 5.49 -1.04
C THR A 116 -19.05 6.17 -1.61
N LYS A 117 -19.26 7.28 -2.33
CA LYS A 117 -18.16 8.05 -2.93
C LYS A 117 -17.21 8.50 -1.82
N PRO A 118 -15.90 8.21 -1.94
CA PRO A 118 -14.91 8.73 -1.01
C PRO A 118 -14.96 10.26 -0.93
N SER A 119 -14.81 10.78 0.29
CA SER A 119 -14.99 12.21 0.58
C SER A 119 -13.76 13.07 0.26
N ASP A 120 -12.60 12.46 0.09
CA ASP A 120 -11.33 13.13 -0.21
C ASP A 120 -10.77 12.67 -1.55
N GLU A 121 -10.38 13.63 -2.39
CA GLU A 121 -9.86 13.39 -3.74
C GLU A 121 -8.44 13.94 -3.87
N LEU A 122 -7.69 13.42 -4.85
CA LEU A 122 -6.39 14.01 -5.17
C LEU A 122 -6.57 15.42 -5.73
N THR A 123 -5.80 16.35 -5.19
CA THR A 123 -5.76 17.71 -5.71
C THR A 123 -4.76 17.83 -6.84
N LEU A 124 -4.88 18.87 -7.68
CA LEU A 124 -3.84 19.21 -8.65
C LEU A 124 -2.48 19.46 -7.99
N GLN A 125 -2.46 19.92 -6.74
CA GLN A 125 -1.21 20.13 -5.99
C GLN A 125 -0.53 18.80 -5.66
N ASP A 126 -1.29 17.77 -5.30
CA ASP A 126 -0.78 16.42 -5.05
C ASP A 126 -0.13 15.85 -6.31
N ILE A 127 -0.82 15.96 -7.46
CA ILE A 127 -0.30 15.51 -8.75
C ILE A 127 0.95 16.29 -9.16
N LYS A 128 0.95 17.62 -9.02
CA LYS A 128 2.13 18.45 -9.30
C LYS A 128 3.31 18.07 -8.40
N ARG A 129 3.06 17.73 -7.13
CA ARG A 129 4.11 17.28 -6.19
C ARG A 129 4.69 15.95 -6.62
N ALA A 130 3.85 14.98 -6.99
CA ALA A 130 4.29 13.69 -7.51
C ALA A 130 5.12 13.84 -8.80
N ALA A 131 4.65 14.67 -9.75
CA ALA A 131 5.34 14.95 -11.00
C ALA A 131 6.72 15.58 -10.78
N ARG A 132 6.85 16.58 -9.90
CA ARG A 132 8.16 17.19 -9.56
C ARG A 132 9.16 16.17 -9.01
N LYS A 133 8.68 15.19 -8.27
CA LYS A 133 9.48 14.09 -7.71
C LYS A 133 9.65 12.90 -8.67
N LYS A 134 9.11 12.99 -9.89
CA LYS A 134 9.14 11.92 -10.91
C LYS A 134 8.55 10.60 -10.40
N ILE A 135 7.53 10.69 -9.56
CA ILE A 135 6.86 9.52 -8.99
C ILE A 135 6.04 8.82 -10.07
N VAL A 136 6.18 7.50 -10.14
CA VAL A 136 5.38 6.66 -11.04
C VAL A 136 4.01 6.40 -10.40
N VAL A 137 2.94 6.57 -11.16
CA VAL A 137 1.58 6.16 -10.74
C VAL A 137 1.08 5.11 -11.71
N ILE A 138 0.66 3.96 -11.20
CA ILE A 138 0.15 2.83 -11.99
C ILE A 138 -1.35 2.68 -11.67
N PRO A 139 -2.22 3.49 -12.28
CA PRO A 139 -3.66 3.37 -12.07
C PRO A 139 -4.15 2.06 -12.66
N THR A 140 -4.69 1.17 -11.83
CA THR A 140 -5.33 -0.05 -12.31
C THR A 140 -6.81 0.22 -12.55
N ALA A 141 -7.14 0.68 -13.74
CA ALA A 141 -8.53 0.79 -14.16
C ALA A 141 -9.03 -0.58 -14.66
N GLN A 142 -10.14 -1.07 -14.10
CA GLN A 142 -10.85 -2.23 -14.64
C GLN A 142 -12.26 -1.81 -15.02
N ARG A 143 -12.72 -2.22 -16.21
CA ARG A 143 -14.12 -2.09 -16.62
C ARG A 143 -14.79 -3.46 -16.47
N GLY A 144 -15.53 -3.66 -15.38
CA GLY A 144 -16.36 -4.85 -15.21
C GLY A 144 -17.52 -4.83 -16.21
N HIS A 145 -17.61 -5.85 -17.07
CA HIS A 145 -18.79 -6.05 -17.91
C HIS A 145 -19.77 -6.94 -17.12
N LEU A 146 -20.85 -6.36 -16.61
CA LEU A 146 -21.97 -7.18 -16.14
C LEU A 146 -22.59 -7.81 -17.39
N ARG A 147 -22.37 -9.11 -17.59
CA ARG A 147 -23.21 -9.87 -18.51
C ARG A 147 -24.62 -9.81 -17.94
N HIS A 148 -25.48 -9.04 -18.58
CA HIS A 148 -26.91 -9.13 -18.37
C HIS A 148 -27.32 -10.50 -18.93
N ASN A 149 -27.37 -11.52 -18.08
CA ASN A 149 -28.01 -12.79 -18.43
C ASN A 149 -29.52 -12.52 -18.45
N GLY A 150 -29.99 -11.95 -19.55
CA GLY A 150 -31.41 -11.94 -19.87
C GLY A 150 -31.78 -13.31 -20.40
N LEU A 151 -32.47 -14.10 -19.56
CA LEU A 151 -33.52 -15.05 -19.93
C LEU A 151 -34.51 -15.12 -18.76
#